data_AF-A0A1I5U6R2-F1
#
_entry.id   AF-A0A1I5U6R2-F1
#
_cell.length_a   1.000
_cell.length_b   1.000
_cell.length_c   1.000
_cell.angle_alpha   90.00
_cell.angle_beta   90.00
_cell.angle_gamma   90.00
#
_symmetry.space_group_name_H-M   'P 1'
#
loop_
_entity.id
_entity.type
_entity.pdbx_description
1 polymer ?
#
loop_
_entity_poly.entity_id
_entity_poly.type
_entity_poly.pdbx_seq_one_letter_code
_entity_poly.pdbx_strand_id
1 'polypeptide(L)'
;MRNLVKQRNIVNNSGESRVIDSNVKMEEILNKFNNPEGFSPGLFATEMSEDEHSEEADIEENPGLDALVTDYPEGESYEVLSEEVPEVPEETMESIMEQKETILAEAREQALAEAEEIKNRAYQEAIAEAEEDIARRRQAIDDEINNEKQMLQLAYERKIEELEPGMVDTFLDVFHKVLHVEISDYRDIMMAMIKDTLLETDNPKELAIQVGEETYDRVKESLPELKELLGEDVKLEILKNSQLGATECKIETDFGIYDCGFDEQLRNLSNRMRLLSQWTKKE
;
A
#
# COMPACT_ATOMS: atom_id res chain seq x y z
N MET A 1 -3.11 24.82 -10.92
CA MET A 1 -2.09 25.08 -9.88
C MET A 1 -1.07 23.96 -9.96
N ARG A 2 0.21 24.25 -10.20
CA ARG A 2 1.27 23.24 -10.35
C ARG A 2 1.79 22.82 -8.98
N ASN A 3 1.63 21.55 -8.63
CA ASN A 3 2.20 20.93 -7.43
C ASN A 3 3.67 20.61 -7.67
N LEU A 4 4.55 21.31 -6.95
CA LEU A 4 6.00 21.11 -6.99
C LEU A 4 6.37 19.95 -6.06
N VAL A 5 6.69 18.79 -6.61
CA VAL A 5 7.21 17.66 -5.82
C VAL A 5 8.69 17.92 -5.53
N LYS A 6 9.02 18.22 -4.27
CA LYS A 6 10.41 18.26 -3.80
C LYS A 6 10.92 16.84 -3.61
N GLN A 7 11.63 16.30 -4.60
CA GLN A 7 12.46 15.11 -4.38
C GLN A 7 13.69 15.50 -3.56
N ARG A 8 13.87 14.86 -2.42
CA ARG A 8 15.00 15.07 -1.52
C ARG A 8 16.05 13.99 -1.83
N ASN A 9 17.09 14.36 -2.57
CA ASN A 9 18.21 13.47 -2.84
C ASN A 9 19.12 13.38 -1.60
N ILE A 10 19.33 12.17 -1.09
CA ILE A 10 20.33 11.88 -0.06
C ILE A 10 21.58 11.40 -0.79
N VAL A 11 22.57 12.28 -0.92
CA VAL A 11 23.89 11.92 -1.43
C VAL A 11 24.66 11.33 -0.26
N ASN A 12 24.86 10.02 -0.27
CA ASN A 12 25.69 9.36 0.73
C ASN A 12 27.16 9.51 0.31
N ASN A 13 27.82 10.53 0.84
CA ASN A 13 29.24 10.76 0.59
C ASN A 13 30.05 9.70 1.37
N SER A 14 30.42 8.61 0.69
CA SER A 14 31.09 7.44 1.25
C SER A 14 32.59 7.68 1.52
N GLY A 15 32.92 8.76 2.24
CA GLY A 15 34.29 9.16 2.56
C GLY A 15 34.61 9.25 4.05
N GLU A 16 33.61 9.39 4.92
CA GLU A 16 33.79 9.39 6.38
C GLU A 16 32.77 8.43 7.01
N SER A 17 33.21 7.25 7.43
CA SER A 17 32.41 6.39 8.30
C SER A 17 32.29 7.05 9.67
N ARG A 18 31.19 7.76 9.93
CA ARG A 18 30.87 8.23 11.28
C ARG A 18 30.24 7.08 12.05
N VAL A 19 30.99 6.49 12.96
CA VAL A 19 30.49 5.52 13.94
C VAL A 19 29.59 6.30 14.91
N ILE A 20 28.28 6.06 14.83
CA ILE A 20 27.33 6.62 15.81
C ILE A 20 27.32 5.66 16.99
N ASP A 21 28.10 5.98 18.01
CA ASP A 21 28.06 5.25 19.27
C ASP A 21 26.89 5.76 20.12
N SER A 22 25.73 5.12 19.96
CA SER A 22 24.51 5.46 20.69
C SER A 22 24.61 5.21 22.20
N ASN A 23 25.63 4.47 22.65
CA ASN A 23 25.83 4.17 24.07
C ASN A 23 26.31 5.41 24.83
N VAL A 24 27.21 6.20 24.23
CA VAL A 24 27.73 7.45 24.83
C VAL A 24 26.62 8.50 24.99
N LYS A 25 25.71 8.61 24.01
CA LYS A 25 24.54 9.50 24.10
C LYS A 25 23.51 9.03 25.12
N MET A 26 23.33 7.73 25.29
CA MET A 26 22.44 7.19 26.33
C MET A 26 23.00 7.43 27.73
N GLU A 27 24.31 7.30 27.94
CA GLU A 27 24.94 7.62 29.23
C GLU A 27 24.81 9.11 29.60
N GLU A 28 24.92 10.02 28.63
CA GLU A 28 24.67 11.46 28.85
C GLU A 28 23.21 11.77 29.21
N ILE A 29 22.25 11.04 28.65
CA ILE A 29 20.82 11.20 28.94
C ILE A 29 20.50 10.63 30.33
N LEU A 30 21.01 9.44 30.66
CA LEU A 30 20.85 8.81 31.97
C LEU A 30 21.46 9.66 33.10
N ASN A 31 22.63 10.27 32.88
CA ASN A 31 23.24 11.18 33.84
C ASN A 31 22.45 12.50 34.02
N LYS A 32 21.69 12.94 33.02
CA LYS A 32 20.79 14.11 33.14
C LYS A 32 19.51 13.78 33.90
N PHE A 33 19.02 12.55 33.81
CA PHE A 33 17.87 12.06 34.60
C PHE A 33 18.21 11.80 36.08
N ASN A 34 19.48 11.52 36.41
CA ASN A 34 19.94 11.29 37.78
C ASN A 34 20.31 12.56 38.57
N ASN A 35 20.18 13.75 37.99
CA ASN A 35 20.34 15.01 38.72
C ASN A 35 18.97 15.56 39.16
N PRO A 36 18.72 15.73 40.48
CA PRO A 36 17.41 16.16 40.99
C PRO A 36 17.04 17.62 40.67
N GLU A 37 17.94 18.40 40.06
CA GLU A 37 17.70 19.81 39.69
C GLU A 37 17.59 20.04 38.18
N GLY A 38 17.55 18.96 37.38
CA GLY A 38 17.68 19.03 35.92
C GLY A 38 16.38 18.83 35.12
N PHE A 39 15.20 19.02 35.71
CA PHE A 39 13.94 18.87 34.98
C PHE A 39 13.69 20.08 34.07
N SER A 40 14.14 20.00 32.82
CA SER A 40 13.69 20.91 31.76
C SER A 40 12.57 20.22 30.96
N PRO A 41 11.32 20.69 31.01
CA PRO A 41 10.23 20.11 30.24
C PRO A 41 10.41 20.46 28.76
N GLY A 42 10.59 19.43 27.93
CA GLY A 42 10.63 19.56 26.47
C GLY A 42 9.31 19.11 25.87
N LEU A 43 8.60 20.08 25.26
CA LEU A 43 7.38 19.97 24.44
C LEU A 43 6.19 19.20 25.08
N PHE A 44 5.14 19.97 25.41
CA PHE A 44 3.83 19.55 25.97
C PHE A 44 3.71 19.47 27.49
N ALA A 45 4.26 20.45 28.22
CA ALA A 45 3.77 20.77 29.55
C ALA A 45 3.23 22.21 29.54
N THR A 46 1.92 22.35 29.34
CA THR A 46 1.20 23.61 29.56
C THR A 46 0.62 23.55 30.96
N GLU A 47 1.15 24.37 31.86
CA GLU A 47 0.51 24.77 33.12
C GLU A 47 -0.83 25.45 32.81
N MET A 48 -1.92 25.07 33.47
CA MET A 48 -3.08 25.93 33.62
C MET A 48 -3.63 25.86 35.04
N SER A 49 -3.53 27.02 35.69
CA SER A 49 -4.22 27.46 36.89
C SER A 49 -5.71 27.71 36.61
N GLU A 50 -6.52 27.35 37.61
CA GLU A 50 -7.74 27.97 38.14
C GLU A 50 -8.72 28.70 37.21
N ASP A 51 -9.97 28.22 37.29
CA ASP A 51 -11.24 28.96 37.42
C ASP A 51 -12.29 28.95 36.29
N GLU A 52 -13.44 28.40 36.72
CA GLU A 52 -14.84 28.77 36.53
C GLU A 52 -15.59 28.50 35.20
N HIS A 53 -16.47 27.49 35.28
CA HIS A 53 -17.85 27.38 34.74
C HIS A 53 -17.99 27.31 33.20
N SER A 54 -18.78 26.44 32.57
CA SER A 54 -20.02 25.75 32.95
C SER A 54 -20.34 24.62 31.95
N GLU A 55 -21.06 23.60 32.43
CA GLU A 55 -21.96 22.67 31.70
C GLU A 55 -21.34 21.72 30.66
N GLU A 56 -21.65 20.43 30.55
CA GLU A 56 -22.34 19.39 31.33
C GLU A 56 -22.29 18.16 30.39
N ALA A 57 -21.76 17.01 30.83
CA ALA A 57 -22.20 15.68 30.38
C ALA A 57 -21.47 14.59 31.18
N ASP A 58 -22.22 14.07 32.16
CA ASP A 58 -22.14 12.80 32.88
C ASP A 58 -21.12 11.74 32.44
N ILE A 59 -20.22 11.37 33.37
CA ILE A 59 -19.73 10.00 33.55
C ILE A 59 -19.57 9.76 35.06
N GLU A 60 -20.33 8.78 35.57
CA GLU A 60 -20.36 8.31 36.95
C GLU A 60 -18.96 7.90 37.45
N GLU A 61 -18.52 8.52 38.54
CA GLU A 61 -17.35 8.09 39.31
C GLU A 61 -17.60 6.75 39.98
N ASN A 62 -16.71 5.79 39.73
CA ASN A 62 -16.60 4.56 40.49
C ASN A 62 -15.77 4.84 41.76
N PRO A 63 -16.36 4.82 42.97
CA PRO A 63 -15.70 5.23 44.20
C PRO A 63 -14.99 4.01 44.80
N GLY A 64 -13.69 3.91 44.55
CA GLY A 64 -12.98 2.67 44.86
C GLY A 64 -11.58 2.84 45.42
N LEU A 65 -11.19 3.99 46.00
CA LEU A 65 -9.92 4.05 46.74
C LEU A 65 -9.71 5.30 47.62
N ASP A 66 -10.71 5.84 48.33
CA ASP A 66 -10.40 6.79 49.41
C ASP A 66 -11.58 6.97 50.40
N ALA A 67 -11.75 6.00 51.30
CA ALA A 67 -12.64 6.17 52.46
C ALA A 67 -12.27 5.16 53.55
N LEU A 68 -11.07 5.30 54.13
CA LEU A 68 -10.82 4.80 55.48
C LEU A 68 -10.43 5.96 56.40
N VAL A 69 -11.29 6.97 56.42
CA VAL A 69 -11.48 7.81 57.61
C VAL A 69 -12.79 7.34 58.21
N THR A 70 -12.70 6.40 59.16
CA THR A 70 -13.86 5.98 59.94
C THR A 70 -14.26 7.14 60.84
N ASP A 71 -15.30 7.82 60.42
CA ASP A 71 -16.03 8.84 61.17
C ASP A 71 -16.44 8.25 62.52
N TYR A 72 -15.87 8.78 63.61
CA TYR A 72 -16.35 8.49 64.96
C TYR A 72 -17.68 9.23 65.12
N PRO A 73 -18.81 8.56 65.41
CA PRO A 73 -20.05 9.27 65.65
C PRO A 73 -19.92 10.14 66.92
N GLU A 74 -19.99 11.45 66.71
CA GLU A 74 -20.13 12.45 67.77
C GLU A 74 -21.42 12.18 68.58
N GLY A 75 -21.21 11.95 69.87
CA GLY A 75 -22.11 12.14 71.01
C GLY A 75 -23.63 12.14 70.77
N GLU A 76 -24.27 10.99 70.96
CA GLU A 76 -25.62 10.97 71.53
C GLU A 76 -25.53 11.10 73.06
N SER A 77 -26.11 12.18 73.60
CA SER A 77 -26.25 12.40 75.03
C SER A 77 -27.31 11.46 75.60
N TYR A 78 -26.88 10.34 76.18
CA TYR A 78 -27.74 9.52 77.02
C TYR A 78 -27.90 10.21 78.38
N GLU A 79 -29.12 10.56 78.77
CA GLU A 79 -29.46 10.90 80.15
C GLU A 79 -29.15 9.66 81.02
N VAL A 80 -28.06 9.76 81.79
CA VAL A 80 -27.67 8.75 82.78
C VAL A 80 -28.70 8.80 83.91
N LEU A 81 -29.70 7.93 83.88
CA LEU A 81 -30.35 7.49 85.11
C LEU A 81 -29.26 6.84 85.96
N SER A 82 -28.97 7.43 87.12
CA SER A 82 -28.08 6.88 88.13
C SER A 82 -28.73 5.65 88.76
N GLU A 83 -28.67 4.52 88.05
CA GLU A 83 -28.74 3.19 88.64
C GLU A 83 -27.33 2.79 89.05
N GLU A 84 -27.19 2.36 90.30
CA GLU A 84 -25.95 1.90 90.92
C GLU A 84 -25.24 0.91 89.99
N VAL A 85 -24.07 1.31 89.49
CA VAL A 85 -23.17 0.41 88.77
C VAL A 85 -22.73 -0.65 89.77
N PRO A 86 -23.08 -1.94 89.60
CA PRO A 86 -22.54 -2.97 90.46
C PRO A 86 -21.03 -2.97 90.27
N GLU A 87 -20.26 -2.93 91.36
CA GLU A 87 -18.81 -3.11 91.31
C GLU A 87 -18.54 -4.47 90.65
N VAL A 88 -18.23 -4.44 89.36
CA VAL A 88 -17.82 -5.62 88.61
C VAL A 88 -16.45 -6.00 89.17
N PRO A 89 -16.24 -7.24 89.65
CA PRO A 89 -14.95 -7.66 90.20
C PRO A 89 -13.83 -7.34 89.20
N GLU A 90 -12.70 -6.78 89.64
CA GLU A 90 -11.58 -6.38 88.76
C GLU A 90 -11.18 -7.51 87.78
N GLU A 91 -11.25 -8.77 88.24
CA GLU A 91 -11.03 -9.99 87.45
C GLU A 91 -11.95 -10.12 86.21
N THR A 92 -13.20 -9.66 86.30
CA THR A 92 -14.16 -9.72 85.18
C THR A 92 -13.87 -8.64 84.13
N MET A 93 -13.43 -7.46 84.55
CA MET A 93 -13.04 -6.38 83.64
C MET A 93 -11.76 -6.74 82.88
N GLU A 94 -10.80 -7.35 83.56
CA GLU A 94 -9.55 -7.81 82.96
C GLU A 94 -9.81 -8.91 81.92
N SER A 95 -10.71 -9.86 82.21
CA SER A 95 -11.12 -10.90 81.25
C SER A 95 -11.82 -10.35 79.99
N ILE A 96 -12.61 -9.27 80.12
CA ILE A 96 -13.28 -8.61 79.00
C ILE A 96 -12.29 -7.83 78.14
N MET A 97 -11.30 -7.18 78.78
CA MET A 97 -10.22 -6.48 78.07
C MET A 97 -9.36 -7.47 77.26
N GLU A 98 -9.01 -8.62 77.84
CA GLU A 98 -8.25 -9.67 77.16
C GLU A 98 -9.03 -10.23 75.96
N GLN A 99 -10.32 -10.53 76.12
CA GLN A 99 -11.19 -10.97 75.02
C GLN A 99 -11.35 -9.91 73.92
N LYS A 100 -11.38 -8.63 74.28
CA LYS A 100 -11.45 -7.53 73.30
C LYS A 100 -10.13 -7.46 72.51
N GLU A 101 -9.00 -7.60 73.17
CA GLU A 101 -7.68 -7.59 72.51
C GLU A 101 -7.53 -8.78 71.57
N THR A 102 -7.98 -9.98 71.95
CA THR A 102 -7.93 -11.16 71.06
C THR A 102 -8.83 -10.98 69.85
N ILE A 103 -10.07 -10.51 70.02
CA ILE A 103 -10.99 -10.26 68.89
C ILE A 103 -10.43 -9.18 67.95
N LEU A 104 -9.83 -8.12 68.49
CA LEU A 104 -9.19 -7.08 67.68
C LEU A 104 -7.94 -7.59 66.94
N ALA A 105 -7.17 -8.48 67.57
CA ALA A 105 -6.01 -9.10 66.93
C ALA A 105 -6.44 -10.03 65.78
N GLU A 106 -7.44 -10.89 66.02
CA GLU A 106 -8.01 -11.79 65.00
C GLU A 106 -8.63 -11.02 63.83
N ALA A 107 -9.40 -9.95 64.11
CA ALA A 107 -10.00 -9.12 63.08
C ALA A 107 -8.94 -8.41 62.23
N ARG A 108 -7.82 -7.98 62.82
CA ARG A 108 -6.69 -7.37 62.09
C ARG A 108 -5.97 -8.39 61.23
N GLU A 109 -5.76 -9.61 61.73
CA GLU A 109 -5.11 -10.68 60.98
C GLU A 109 -5.97 -11.09 59.77
N GLN A 110 -7.29 -11.23 59.96
CA GLN A 110 -8.23 -11.52 58.88
C GLN A 110 -8.26 -10.41 57.83
N ALA A 111 -8.34 -9.14 58.25
CA ALA A 111 -8.33 -8.01 57.33
C ALA A 111 -7.03 -7.92 56.51
N LEU A 112 -5.88 -8.25 57.11
CA LEU A 112 -4.60 -8.30 56.40
C LEU A 112 -4.55 -9.44 55.40
N ALA A 113 -5.04 -10.63 55.77
CA ALA A 113 -5.11 -11.78 54.88
C ALA A 113 -6.03 -11.51 53.67
N GLU A 114 -7.22 -10.94 53.91
CA GLU A 114 -8.15 -10.56 52.84
C GLU A 114 -7.58 -9.48 51.92
N ALA A 115 -6.88 -8.48 52.48
CA ALA A 115 -6.22 -7.45 51.69
C ALA A 115 -5.11 -8.02 50.78
N GLU A 116 -4.32 -8.98 51.29
CA GLU A 116 -3.31 -9.67 50.48
C GLU A 116 -3.94 -10.52 49.38
N GLU A 117 -5.03 -11.25 49.66
CA GLU A 117 -5.74 -12.03 48.64
C GLU A 117 -6.33 -11.15 47.54
N ILE A 118 -6.98 -10.04 47.91
CA ILE A 118 -7.54 -9.08 46.95
C ILE A 118 -6.42 -8.49 46.08
N LYS A 119 -5.31 -8.09 46.70
CA LYS A 119 -4.15 -7.54 45.98
C LYS A 119 -3.55 -8.56 45.01
N ASN A 120 -3.40 -9.81 45.43
CA ASN A 120 -2.86 -10.87 44.59
C ASN A 120 -3.79 -11.18 43.42
N ARG A 121 -5.10 -11.24 43.65
CA ARG A 121 -6.09 -11.46 42.59
C ARG A 121 -6.12 -10.31 41.59
N ALA A 122 -6.18 -9.07 42.06
CA ALA A 122 -6.15 -7.89 41.20
C ALA A 122 -4.87 -7.83 40.36
N TYR A 123 -3.72 -8.20 40.94
CA TYR A 123 -2.45 -8.27 40.23
C TYR A 123 -2.46 -9.34 39.12
N GLN A 124 -3.03 -10.53 39.39
CA GLN A 124 -3.16 -11.59 38.40
C GLN A 124 -4.13 -11.21 37.27
N GLU A 125 -5.28 -10.61 37.60
CA GLU A 125 -6.27 -10.13 36.63
C GLU A 125 -5.67 -9.05 35.72
N ALA A 126 -4.94 -8.09 36.30
CA ALA A 126 -4.27 -7.04 35.53
C ALA A 126 -3.19 -7.58 34.59
N ILE A 127 -2.43 -8.60 35.00
CA ILE A 127 -1.47 -9.27 34.11
C ILE A 127 -2.20 -9.97 32.97
N ALA A 128 -3.26 -10.71 33.25
CA ALA A 128 -4.01 -11.44 32.25
C ALA A 128 -4.63 -10.49 31.20
N GLU A 129 -5.21 -9.37 31.65
CA GLU A 129 -5.77 -8.34 30.76
C GLU A 129 -4.66 -7.69 29.91
N ALA A 130 -3.51 -7.36 30.52
CA ALA A 130 -2.37 -6.80 29.79
C ALA A 130 -1.82 -7.78 28.73
N GLU A 131 -1.76 -9.08 29.04
CA GLU A 131 -1.35 -10.11 28.09
C GLU A 131 -2.33 -10.24 26.92
N GLU A 132 -3.63 -10.21 27.19
CA GLU A 132 -4.67 -10.24 26.15
C GLU A 132 -4.61 -8.99 25.26
N ASP A 133 -4.43 -7.81 25.85
CA ASP A 133 -4.24 -6.55 25.11
C ASP A 133 -3.01 -6.57 24.20
N ILE A 134 -1.89 -7.06 24.72
CA ILE A 134 -0.66 -7.21 23.94
C ILE A 134 -0.88 -8.21 22.81
N ALA A 135 -1.56 -9.34 23.06
CA ALA A 135 -1.86 -10.34 22.04
C ALA A 135 -2.77 -9.77 20.94
N ARG A 136 -3.83 -9.06 21.30
CA ARG A 136 -4.73 -8.38 20.35
C ARG A 136 -4.00 -7.35 19.51
N ARG A 137 -3.17 -6.50 20.12
CA ARG A 137 -2.38 -5.50 19.39
C ARG A 137 -1.37 -6.13 18.45
N ARG A 138 -0.69 -7.20 18.87
CA ARG A 138 0.24 -7.95 18.01
C ARG A 138 -0.48 -8.53 16.80
N GLN A 139 -1.63 -9.19 17.03
CA GLN A 139 -2.41 -9.76 15.94
C GLN A 139 -2.89 -8.68 14.95
N ALA A 140 -3.37 -7.54 15.45
CA ALA A 140 -3.77 -6.43 14.59
C ALA A 140 -2.62 -5.89 13.72
N ILE A 141 -1.42 -5.77 14.29
CA ILE A 141 -0.21 -5.35 13.56
C ILE A 141 0.19 -6.41 12.52
N ASP A 142 0.16 -7.70 12.89
CA ASP A 142 0.49 -8.79 11.97
C ASP A 142 -0.49 -8.84 10.78
N ASP A 143 -1.78 -8.64 11.04
CA ASP A 143 -2.81 -8.56 10.01
C ASP A 143 -2.61 -7.34 9.10
N GLU A 144 -2.25 -6.18 9.66
CA GLU A 144 -1.95 -4.97 8.89
C GLU A 144 -0.73 -5.17 7.97
N ILE A 145 0.36 -5.73 8.51
CA ILE A 145 1.57 -6.06 7.74
C ILE A 145 1.25 -7.07 6.63
N ASN A 146 0.44 -8.08 6.92
CA ASN A 146 0.10 -9.11 5.94
C ASN A 146 -0.78 -8.52 4.81
N ASN A 147 -1.74 -7.68 5.16
CA ASN A 147 -2.54 -6.95 4.19
C ASN A 147 -1.68 -6.02 3.32
N GLU A 148 -0.77 -5.26 3.92
CA GLU A 148 0.15 -4.39 3.16
C GLU A 148 1.03 -5.21 2.20
N LYS A 149 1.56 -6.36 2.65
CA LYS A 149 2.32 -7.27 1.79
C LYS A 149 1.50 -7.78 0.61
N GLN A 150 0.26 -8.20 0.86
CA GLN A 150 -0.64 -8.67 -0.21
C GLN A 150 -0.94 -7.54 -1.20
N MET A 151 -1.25 -6.34 -0.71
CA MET A 151 -1.49 -5.17 -1.56
C MET A 151 -0.27 -4.80 -2.40
N LEU A 152 0.93 -4.86 -1.80
CA LEU A 152 2.18 -4.60 -2.51
C LEU A 152 2.46 -5.67 -3.58
N GLN A 153 2.19 -6.94 -3.27
CA GLN A 153 2.36 -8.03 -4.22
C GLN A 153 1.39 -7.89 -5.41
N LEU A 154 0.12 -7.61 -5.16
CA LEU A 154 -0.87 -7.34 -6.20
C LEU A 154 -0.48 -6.13 -7.05
N ALA A 155 0.01 -5.05 -6.43
CA ALA A 155 0.48 -3.88 -7.16
C ALA A 155 1.71 -4.18 -8.04
N TYR A 156 2.61 -5.04 -7.55
CA TYR A 156 3.78 -5.49 -8.30
C TYR A 156 3.40 -6.36 -9.50
N GLU A 157 2.52 -7.34 -9.29
CA GLU A 157 1.99 -8.21 -10.35
C GLU A 157 1.29 -7.39 -11.43
N ARG A 158 0.41 -6.46 -11.04
CA ARG A 158 -0.25 -5.54 -11.99
C ARG A 158 0.77 -4.72 -12.79
N LYS A 159 1.84 -4.26 -12.15
CA LYS A 159 2.88 -3.48 -12.82
C LYS A 159 3.67 -4.31 -13.84
N ILE A 160 3.90 -5.59 -13.55
CA ILE A 160 4.49 -6.53 -14.53
C ILE A 160 3.53 -6.72 -15.70
N GLU A 161 2.24 -6.93 -15.43
CA GLU A 161 1.23 -7.12 -16.47
C GLU A 161 1.09 -5.89 -17.39
N GLU A 162 1.20 -4.69 -16.84
CA GLU A 162 1.14 -3.42 -17.59
C GLU A 162 2.45 -3.11 -18.35
N LEU A 163 3.59 -3.66 -17.92
CA LEU A 163 4.89 -3.35 -18.51
C LEU A 163 5.01 -3.83 -19.96
N GLU A 164 4.64 -5.08 -20.21
CA GLU A 164 4.82 -5.71 -21.53
C GLU A 164 4.02 -4.99 -22.64
N PRO A 165 2.71 -4.69 -22.47
CA PRO A 165 1.96 -3.90 -23.46
C PRO A 165 2.56 -2.52 -23.68
N GLY A 166 2.96 -1.83 -22.60
CA GLY A 166 3.55 -0.50 -22.69
C GLY A 166 4.89 -0.49 -23.42
N MET A 167 5.68 -1.55 -23.28
CA MET A 167 6.91 -1.73 -24.05
C MET A 167 6.63 -1.92 -25.53
N VAL A 168 5.67 -2.78 -25.88
CA VAL A 168 5.27 -3.01 -27.28
C VAL A 168 4.80 -1.70 -27.92
N ASP A 169 3.94 -0.95 -27.26
CA ASP A 169 3.46 0.34 -27.78
C ASP A 169 4.62 1.35 -27.95
N THR A 170 5.55 1.40 -26.99
CA THR A 170 6.74 2.27 -27.12
C THR A 170 7.63 1.86 -28.30
N PHE A 171 7.83 0.56 -28.52
CA PHE A 171 8.57 0.08 -29.68
C PHE A 171 7.87 0.45 -30.98
N LEU A 172 6.55 0.26 -31.05
CA LEU A 172 5.76 0.62 -32.22
C LEU A 172 5.86 2.12 -32.51
N ASP A 173 5.78 2.98 -31.50
CA ASP A 173 5.93 4.44 -31.65
C ASP A 173 7.31 4.82 -32.21
N VAL A 174 8.38 4.18 -31.71
CA VAL A 174 9.74 4.39 -32.24
C VAL A 174 9.84 3.89 -33.68
N PHE A 175 9.29 2.72 -34.00
CA PHE A 175 9.25 2.19 -35.35
C PHE A 175 8.52 3.15 -36.31
N HIS A 176 7.32 3.62 -35.94
CA HIS A 176 6.58 4.61 -36.74
C HIS A 176 7.43 5.85 -37.02
N LYS A 177 8.12 6.36 -35.99
CA LYS A 177 8.95 7.57 -36.11
C LYS A 177 10.19 7.38 -36.97
N VAL A 178 10.91 6.26 -36.83
CA VAL A 178 12.11 5.96 -37.63
C VAL A 178 11.72 5.72 -39.09
N LEU A 179 10.67 4.94 -39.32
CA LEU A 179 10.20 4.60 -40.67
C LEU A 179 9.66 5.81 -41.43
N HIS A 180 9.02 6.77 -40.75
CA HIS A 180 8.56 8.02 -41.37
C HIS A 180 9.71 9.00 -41.69
N VAL A 181 10.86 8.89 -41.04
CA VAL A 181 11.95 9.87 -41.16
C VAL A 181 13.07 9.40 -42.10
N GLU A 182 13.32 8.08 -42.21
CA GLU A 182 14.56 7.57 -42.83
C GLU A 182 14.40 6.69 -44.09
N ILE A 183 13.18 6.34 -44.51
CA ILE A 183 13.02 5.54 -45.74
C ILE A 183 13.09 6.46 -46.96
N SER A 184 14.31 6.70 -47.41
CA SER A 184 14.59 7.49 -48.61
C SER A 184 14.20 6.80 -49.92
N ASP A 185 13.78 5.52 -49.91
CA ASP A 185 13.35 4.81 -51.12
C ASP A 185 12.12 3.93 -50.87
N TYR A 186 10.98 4.56 -50.59
CA TYR A 186 9.67 3.91 -50.42
C TYR A 186 9.33 2.92 -51.54
N ARG A 187 9.91 3.11 -52.73
CA ARG A 187 9.59 2.33 -53.92
C ARG A 187 10.11 0.88 -53.86
N ASP A 188 11.24 0.60 -53.20
CA ASP A 188 11.72 -0.79 -53.01
C ASP A 188 10.89 -1.55 -51.98
N ILE A 189 10.45 -0.86 -50.93
CA ILE A 189 9.57 -1.42 -49.92
C ILE A 189 8.20 -1.75 -50.53
N MET A 190 7.65 -0.87 -51.38
CA MET A 190 6.42 -1.14 -52.10
C MET A 190 6.53 -2.39 -52.98
N MET A 191 7.66 -2.57 -53.66
CA MET A 191 7.89 -3.78 -54.47
C MET A 191 7.94 -5.05 -53.62
N ALA A 192 8.60 -5.03 -52.47
CA ALA A 192 8.62 -6.17 -51.55
C ALA A 192 7.21 -6.48 -51.03
N MET A 193 6.45 -5.47 -50.63
CA MET A 193 5.07 -5.63 -50.14
C MET A 193 4.13 -6.21 -51.20
N ILE A 194 4.26 -5.78 -52.46
CA ILE A 194 3.49 -6.36 -53.57
C ILE A 194 3.86 -7.83 -53.73
N LYS A 195 5.16 -8.18 -53.77
CA LYS A 195 5.61 -9.58 -53.89
C LYS A 195 5.08 -10.46 -52.76
N ASP A 196 5.15 -9.99 -51.51
CA ASP A 196 4.65 -10.72 -50.35
C ASP A 196 3.13 -10.93 -50.41
N THR A 197 2.36 -9.91 -50.81
CA THR A 197 0.90 -10.05 -50.94
C THR A 197 0.53 -11.03 -52.06
N LEU A 198 1.27 -11.01 -53.17
CA LEU A 198 1.07 -11.95 -54.28
C LEU A 198 1.37 -13.41 -53.85
N LEU A 199 2.36 -13.62 -52.98
CA LEU A 199 2.66 -14.94 -52.41
C LEU A 199 1.60 -15.43 -51.43
N GLU A 200 0.97 -14.53 -50.68
CA GLU A 200 -0.15 -14.86 -49.78
C GLU A 200 -1.46 -15.13 -50.54
N THR A 201 -1.56 -14.73 -51.81
CA THR A 201 -2.77 -14.91 -52.62
C THR A 201 -2.78 -16.27 -53.32
N ASP A 202 -3.80 -17.09 -53.05
CA ASP A 202 -3.96 -18.42 -53.67
C ASP A 202 -4.32 -18.34 -55.17
N ASN A 203 -3.30 -18.38 -56.02
CA ASN A 203 -3.37 -18.64 -57.47
C ASN A 203 -4.50 -17.89 -58.24
N PRO A 204 -4.50 -16.54 -58.24
CA PRO A 204 -5.54 -15.74 -58.89
C PRO A 204 -5.47 -15.88 -60.43
N LYS A 205 -6.61 -15.82 -61.14
CA LYS A 205 -6.62 -15.84 -62.62
C LYS A 205 -6.46 -14.44 -63.19
N GLU A 206 -7.08 -13.45 -62.54
CA GLU A 206 -6.95 -12.03 -62.90
C GLU A 206 -6.53 -11.21 -61.68
N LEU A 207 -5.56 -10.31 -61.89
CA LEU A 207 -4.99 -9.47 -60.84
C LEU A 207 -4.71 -8.05 -61.36
N ALA A 208 -5.24 -7.06 -60.67
CA ALA A 208 -5.05 -5.64 -60.98
C ALA A 208 -4.39 -4.92 -59.81
N ILE A 209 -3.21 -4.34 -60.05
CA ILE A 209 -2.46 -3.56 -59.05
C ILE A 209 -2.70 -2.08 -59.32
N GLN A 210 -3.42 -1.41 -58.43
CA GLN A 210 -3.61 0.04 -58.45
C GLN A 210 -2.52 0.72 -57.61
N VAL A 211 -1.76 1.62 -58.21
CA VAL A 211 -0.66 2.35 -57.54
C VAL A 211 -0.75 3.85 -57.78
N GLY A 212 -0.20 4.61 -56.84
CA GLY A 212 -0.04 6.06 -56.96
C GLY A 212 0.86 6.47 -58.13
N GLU A 213 0.75 7.74 -58.52
CA GLU A 213 1.47 8.30 -59.69
C GLU A 213 2.99 8.25 -59.55
N GLU A 214 3.52 8.43 -58.33
CA GLU A 214 4.97 8.48 -58.06
C GLU A 214 5.64 7.09 -58.10
N THR A 215 4.86 6.03 -57.94
CA THR A 215 5.35 4.65 -57.78
C THR A 215 5.07 3.80 -59.02
N TYR A 216 4.16 4.27 -59.90
CA TYR A 216 3.73 3.57 -61.12
C TYR A 216 4.87 3.15 -62.02
N ASP A 217 5.83 4.05 -62.31
CA ASP A 217 6.90 3.77 -63.26
C ASP A 217 7.80 2.61 -62.79
N ARG A 218 8.16 2.57 -61.50
CA ARG A 218 9.01 1.50 -60.96
C ARG A 218 8.30 0.15 -60.91
N VAL A 219 7.02 0.14 -60.50
CA VAL A 219 6.23 -1.11 -60.47
C VAL A 219 6.01 -1.65 -61.88
N LYS A 220 5.86 -0.76 -62.87
CA LYS A 220 5.76 -1.12 -64.28
C LYS A 220 7.06 -1.68 -64.85
N GLU A 221 8.21 -1.14 -64.47
CA GLU A 221 9.53 -1.68 -64.83
C GLU A 221 9.75 -3.11 -64.30
N SER A 222 9.19 -3.42 -63.13
CA SER A 222 9.26 -4.75 -62.49
C SER A 222 8.13 -5.72 -62.87
N LEU A 223 7.23 -5.34 -63.79
CA LEU A 223 6.19 -6.22 -64.33
C LEU A 223 6.68 -7.59 -64.82
N PRO A 224 7.82 -7.74 -65.53
CA PRO A 224 8.32 -9.06 -65.93
C PRO A 224 8.68 -9.94 -64.74
N GLU A 225 9.27 -9.39 -63.67
CA GLU A 225 9.60 -10.14 -62.45
C GLU A 225 8.34 -10.62 -61.72
N LEU A 226 7.31 -9.77 -61.65
CA LEU A 226 6.04 -10.12 -61.02
C LEU A 226 5.30 -11.22 -61.79
N LYS A 227 5.39 -11.21 -63.13
CA LYS A 227 4.82 -12.28 -63.97
C LYS A 227 5.56 -13.61 -63.81
N GLU A 228 6.88 -13.57 -63.66
CA GLU A 228 7.67 -14.78 -63.39
C GLU A 228 7.28 -15.42 -62.05
N LEU A 229 6.96 -14.60 -61.04
CA LEU A 229 6.51 -15.06 -59.72
C LEU A 229 5.11 -15.72 -59.74
N LEU A 230 4.19 -15.17 -60.54
CA LEU A 230 2.78 -15.61 -60.62
C LEU A 230 2.55 -16.76 -61.61
N GLY A 231 3.49 -16.99 -62.55
CA GLY A 231 3.34 -17.95 -63.65
C GLY A 231 2.60 -17.37 -64.86
N GLU A 232 2.82 -17.96 -66.05
CA GLU A 232 2.33 -17.42 -67.33
C GLU A 232 0.79 -17.39 -67.47
N ASP A 233 0.06 -18.16 -66.65
CA ASP A 233 -1.40 -18.30 -66.76
C ASP A 233 -2.21 -17.15 -66.09
N VAL A 234 -1.54 -16.24 -65.38
CA VAL A 234 -2.18 -15.15 -64.63
C VAL A 234 -2.19 -13.84 -65.42
N LYS A 235 -3.36 -13.21 -65.57
CA LYS A 235 -3.48 -11.87 -66.16
C LYS A 235 -3.17 -10.80 -65.12
N LEU A 236 -1.99 -10.18 -65.24
CA LEU A 236 -1.56 -9.05 -64.41
C LEU A 236 -1.73 -7.72 -65.14
N GLU A 237 -2.46 -6.77 -64.55
CA GLU A 237 -2.62 -5.39 -65.02
C GLU A 237 -2.17 -4.38 -63.94
N ILE A 238 -1.45 -3.32 -64.34
CA ILE A 238 -1.04 -2.24 -63.42
C ILE A 238 -1.79 -0.97 -63.81
N LEU A 239 -2.60 -0.47 -62.88
CA LEU A 239 -3.44 0.71 -63.03
C LEU A 239 -2.86 1.88 -62.24
N LYS A 240 -2.87 3.06 -62.85
CA LYS A 240 -2.48 4.31 -62.18
C LYS A 240 -3.71 4.92 -61.52
N ASN A 241 -3.64 5.18 -60.21
CA ASN A 241 -4.72 5.79 -59.44
C ASN A 241 -4.22 7.06 -58.74
N SER A 242 -4.67 8.23 -59.19
CA SER A 242 -4.28 9.53 -58.62
C SER A 242 -4.88 9.82 -57.23
N GLN A 243 -5.79 8.97 -56.73
CA GLN A 243 -6.29 9.08 -55.36
C GLN A 243 -5.37 8.38 -54.34
N LEU A 244 -4.41 7.57 -54.79
CA LEU A 244 -3.46 6.87 -53.93
C LEU A 244 -2.17 7.68 -53.79
N GLY A 245 -1.66 7.77 -52.55
CA GLY A 245 -0.35 8.35 -52.25
C GLY A 245 0.83 7.50 -52.74
N ALA A 246 2.05 8.01 -52.58
CA ALA A 246 3.28 7.33 -53.01
C ALA A 246 3.52 5.97 -52.29
N THR A 247 2.97 5.81 -51.09
CA THR A 247 3.11 4.63 -50.23
C THR A 247 1.84 3.77 -50.18
N GLU A 248 0.88 4.03 -51.06
CA GLU A 248 -0.41 3.33 -51.10
C GLU A 248 -0.54 2.48 -52.37
N CYS A 249 -1.00 1.24 -52.21
CA CYS A 249 -1.26 0.30 -53.29
C CYS A 249 -2.49 -0.54 -52.97
N LYS A 250 -3.30 -0.85 -53.96
CA LYS A 250 -4.43 -1.78 -53.86
C LYS A 250 -4.27 -2.90 -54.86
N ILE A 251 -4.40 -4.13 -54.40
CA ILE A 251 -4.35 -5.31 -55.26
C ILE A 251 -5.76 -5.90 -55.33
N GLU A 252 -6.35 -5.90 -56.51
CA GLU A 252 -7.66 -6.48 -56.78
C GLU A 252 -7.46 -7.84 -57.45
N THR A 253 -8.10 -8.86 -56.90
CA THR A 253 -8.07 -10.24 -57.41
C THR A 253 -9.48 -10.77 -57.56
N ASP A 254 -9.64 -11.92 -58.21
CA ASP A 254 -10.93 -12.62 -58.34
C ASP A 254 -11.62 -12.90 -56.99
N PHE A 255 -10.86 -12.91 -55.90
CA PHE A 255 -11.31 -13.25 -54.56
C PHE A 255 -11.55 -12.04 -53.66
N GLY A 256 -11.06 -10.85 -54.03
CA GLY A 256 -11.26 -9.63 -53.25
C GLY A 256 -10.25 -8.53 -53.51
N ILE A 257 -10.36 -7.47 -52.72
CA ILE A 257 -9.46 -6.30 -52.77
C ILE A 257 -8.57 -6.33 -51.53
N TYR A 258 -7.27 -6.26 -51.74
CA TYR A 258 -6.23 -6.20 -50.71
C TYR A 258 -5.67 -4.78 -50.65
N ASP A 259 -5.77 -4.15 -49.48
CA ASP A 259 -5.13 -2.86 -49.22
C ASP A 259 -3.66 -3.09 -48.81
N CYS A 260 -2.75 -2.81 -49.74
CA CYS A 260 -1.31 -3.01 -49.61
C CYS A 260 -0.58 -1.68 -49.38
N GLY A 261 -1.17 -0.78 -48.58
CA GLY A 261 -0.52 0.47 -48.18
C GLY A 261 0.53 0.25 -47.09
N PHE A 262 1.59 1.05 -47.11
CA PHE A 262 2.66 0.99 -46.09
C PHE A 262 2.11 1.13 -44.67
N ASP A 263 1.22 2.10 -44.46
CA ASP A 263 0.61 2.35 -43.15
C ASP A 263 -0.34 1.23 -42.72
N GLU A 264 -1.05 0.61 -43.66
CA GLU A 264 -1.95 -0.50 -43.37
C GLU A 264 -1.17 -1.78 -43.02
N GLN A 265 -0.07 -2.04 -43.72
CA GLN A 265 0.83 -3.14 -43.37
C GLN A 265 1.49 -2.94 -42.00
N LEU A 266 1.91 -1.71 -41.68
CA LEU A 266 2.47 -1.40 -40.37
C LEU A 266 1.43 -1.54 -39.25
N ARG A 267 0.17 -1.17 -39.52
CA ARG A 267 -0.96 -1.41 -38.61
C ARG A 267 -1.23 -2.90 -38.41
N ASN A 268 -1.20 -3.69 -39.48
CA ASN A 268 -1.36 -5.15 -39.40
C ASN A 268 -0.23 -5.80 -38.59
N LEU A 269 1.02 -5.38 -38.78
CA LEU A 269 2.16 -5.82 -37.98
C LEU A 269 1.99 -5.44 -36.51
N SER A 270 1.59 -4.19 -36.24
CA SER A 270 1.30 -3.71 -34.88
C SER A 270 0.24 -4.54 -34.18
N ASN A 271 -0.83 -4.88 -34.90
CA ASN A 271 -1.92 -5.72 -34.38
C ASN A 271 -1.43 -7.15 -34.10
N ARG A 272 -0.61 -7.74 -34.99
CA ARG A 272 0.00 -9.06 -34.76
C ARG A 272 0.92 -9.07 -33.53
N MET A 273 1.75 -8.05 -33.36
CA MET A 273 2.63 -7.89 -32.18
C MET A 273 1.82 -7.79 -30.88
N ARG A 274 0.73 -7.00 -30.89
CA ARG A 274 -0.18 -6.90 -29.73
C ARG A 274 -0.89 -8.21 -29.43
N LEU A 275 -1.34 -8.94 -30.44
CA LEU A 275 -1.95 -10.25 -30.26
C LEU A 275 -0.97 -11.24 -29.63
N LEU A 276 0.27 -11.31 -30.13
CA LEU A 276 1.30 -12.19 -29.57
C LEU A 276 1.61 -11.87 -28.11
N SER A 277 1.70 -10.59 -27.76
CA SER A 277 1.89 -10.14 -26.36
C SER A 277 0.71 -10.48 -25.44
N GLN A 278 -0.50 -10.64 -25.99
CA GLN A 278 -1.66 -11.06 -25.21
C GLN A 278 -1.76 -12.59 -25.08
N TRP A 279 -1.22 -13.33 -26.06
CA TRP A 279 -1.25 -14.79 -26.08
C TRP A 279 -0.26 -15.42 -25.09
N THR A 280 0.90 -14.81 -24.86
CA THR A 280 1.87 -15.22 -23.82
C THR A 280 1.32 -15.16 -22.40
N LYS A 281 0.20 -14.48 -22.17
CA LYS A 281 -0.46 -14.38 -20.85
C LYS A 281 -1.48 -15.48 -20.56
N LYS A 282 -1.76 -16.37 -21.52
CA LYS A 282 -2.83 -17.39 -21.42
C LYS A 282 -2.35 -18.83 -21.25
N GLU A 283 -1.04 -19.07 -21.29
CA GLU A 283 -0.37 -20.33 -20.91
C GLU A 283 0.32 -20.18 -19.56
#